data_AF-A0A1B6BIT0-F1
#
_entry.id   AF-A0A1B6BIT0-F1
#
_cell.length_a   1.000
_cell.length_b   1.000
_cell.length_c   1.000
_cell.angle_alpha   90.00
_cell.angle_beta   90.00
_cell.angle_gamma   90.00
#
_symmetry.space_group_name_H-M   'P 1'
#
loop_
_entity.id
_entity.type
_entity.pdbx_description
1 polymer ?
#
loop_
_entity_poly.entity_id
_entity_poly.type
_entity_poly.pdbx_seq_one_letter_code
_entity_poly.pdbx_strand_id
1 'polypeptide(L)'
;MNSRIEDHTSTELLIEELKAYEAITVMTDAEKVALRKWVSDGNSAYENGSLSCGENGRPLNFLEVYRYEQEIIENLTKLTPQDQEVYLAKLHGANITSDTATDEIPL
;
A
#
# COMPACT_ATOMS: atom_id res chain seq x y z
N MET A 1 -11.84 -31.18 19.24
CA MET A 1 -11.78 -29.91 18.49
C MET A 1 -11.41 -28.82 19.46
N ASN A 2 -10.14 -28.39 19.47
CA ASN A 2 -9.61 -27.31 20.31
C ASN A 2 -9.37 -26.05 19.45
N SER A 3 -10.40 -25.51 18.78
CA SER A 3 -10.21 -24.29 17.97
C SER A 3 -9.85 -23.06 18.82
N ARG A 4 -10.11 -23.10 20.13
CA ARG A 4 -9.90 -21.97 21.04
C ARG A 4 -8.46 -21.79 21.54
N ILE A 5 -7.61 -22.82 21.40
CA ILE A 5 -6.20 -22.74 21.83
C ILE A 5 -5.33 -22.16 20.70
N GLU A 6 -5.64 -22.47 19.45
CA GLU A 6 -4.88 -22.00 18.27
C GLU A 6 -5.01 -20.48 18.05
N ASP A 7 -6.20 -19.90 18.26
CA ASP A 7 -6.44 -18.46 18.07
C ASP A 7 -5.69 -17.56 19.06
N HIS A 8 -5.62 -17.96 20.34
CA HIS A 8 -4.90 -17.18 21.36
C HIS A 8 -3.39 -17.21 21.11
N THR A 9 -2.85 -18.36 20.72
CA THR A 9 -1.43 -18.47 20.36
C THR A 9 -1.08 -17.67 19.11
N SER A 10 -1.97 -17.60 18.11
CA SER A 10 -1.74 -16.82 16.90
C SER A 10 -1.66 -15.31 17.18
N THR A 11 -2.56 -14.81 18.03
CA THR A 11 -2.59 -13.37 18.40
C THR A 11 -1.35 -12.96 19.18
N GLU A 12 -0.89 -13.78 20.13
CA GLU A 12 0.33 -13.51 20.91
C GLU A 12 1.58 -13.47 20.03
N LEU A 13 1.70 -14.41 19.07
CA LEU A 13 2.80 -14.43 18.11
C LEU A 13 2.84 -13.18 17.23
N LEU A 14 1.70 -12.71 16.74
CA LEU A 14 1.60 -11.49 15.95
C LEU A 14 1.98 -10.23 16.75
N ILE A 15 1.65 -10.18 18.04
CA ILE A 15 2.06 -9.08 18.92
C ILE A 15 3.58 -9.10 19.17
N GLU A 16 4.17 -10.28 19.37
CA GLU A 16 5.62 -10.40 19.49
C GLU A 16 6.35 -10.00 18.21
N GLU A 17 5.84 -10.45 17.06
CA GLU A 17 6.34 -10.06 15.74
C GLU A 17 6.29 -8.55 15.55
N LEU A 18 5.15 -7.91 15.86
CA LEU A 18 4.98 -6.47 15.80
C LEU A 18 6.01 -5.74 16.66
N LYS A 19 6.24 -6.18 17.90
CA LYS A 19 7.26 -5.58 18.78
C LYS A 19 8.65 -5.69 18.18
N ALA A 20 9.01 -6.85 17.65
CA ALA A 20 10.30 -7.08 17.01
C ALA A 20 10.46 -6.18 15.76
N TYR A 21 9.40 -6.08 14.95
CA TYR A 21 9.37 -5.24 13.75
C TYR A 21 9.51 -3.75 14.10
N GLU A 22 8.78 -3.27 15.11
CA GLU A 22 8.86 -1.87 15.60
C GLU A 22 10.24 -1.52 16.16
N ALA A 23 10.96 -2.49 16.72
CA ALA A 23 12.29 -2.27 17.30
C ALA A 23 13.38 -2.03 16.24
N ILE A 24 13.21 -2.58 15.03
CA ILE A 24 14.24 -2.54 13.98
C ILE A 24 13.87 -1.62 12.82
N THR A 25 12.59 -1.29 12.65
CA THR A 25 12.10 -0.52 11.51
C THR A 25 11.86 0.94 11.89
N VAL A 26 12.49 1.85 11.15
CA VAL A 26 12.23 3.29 11.28
C VAL A 26 10.86 3.60 10.69
N MET A 27 9.99 4.19 11.51
CA MET A 27 8.61 4.53 11.15
C MET A 27 8.18 5.88 11.71
N THR A 28 7.31 6.55 10.97
CA THR A 28 6.53 7.70 11.47
C THR A 28 5.43 7.23 12.44
N ASP A 29 4.84 8.15 13.19
CA ASP A 29 3.73 7.79 14.09
C ASP A 29 2.49 7.32 13.33
N ALA A 30 2.22 7.89 12.14
CA ALA A 30 1.13 7.44 11.28
C ALA A 30 1.33 5.99 10.81
N GLU A 31 2.55 5.65 10.39
CA GLU A 31 2.91 4.30 9.97
C GLU A 31 2.76 3.29 11.11
N LYS A 32 3.18 3.65 12.33
CA LYS A 32 2.99 2.79 13.52
C LYS A 32 1.53 2.54 13.82
N VAL A 33 0.68 3.58 13.74
CA VAL A 33 -0.76 3.44 13.96
C VAL A 33 -1.39 2.53 12.91
N ALA A 34 -1.03 2.71 11.64
CA ALA A 34 -1.52 1.87 10.54
C ALA A 34 -1.08 0.41 10.70
N LEU A 35 0.20 0.16 11.02
CA LEU A 35 0.74 -1.18 11.23
C LEU A 35 0.09 -1.87 12.43
N ARG A 36 -0.09 -1.17 13.56
CA ARG A 36 -0.77 -1.71 14.74
C ARG A 36 -2.21 -2.10 14.43
N LYS A 37 -2.92 -1.29 13.65
CA LYS A 37 -4.26 -1.62 13.19
C LYS A 37 -4.25 -2.89 12.33
N TRP A 38 -3.36 -2.95 11.34
CA TRP A 38 -3.20 -4.11 10.46
C TRP A 38 -2.97 -5.41 11.24
N VAL A 39 -2.07 -5.38 12.22
CA VAL A 39 -1.77 -6.52 13.10
C VAL A 39 -2.97 -6.85 14.01
N SER A 40 -3.67 -5.84 14.54
CA SER A 40 -4.88 -6.07 15.35
C SER A 40 -6.02 -6.72 14.56
N ASP A 41 -6.03 -6.54 13.24
CA ASP A 41 -6.96 -7.21 12.32
C ASP A 41 -6.51 -8.66 11.99
N GLY A 42 -5.42 -9.15 12.61
CA GLY A 42 -4.96 -10.55 12.53
C GLY A 42 -3.88 -10.83 11.49
N ASN A 43 -3.20 -9.81 10.99
CA ASN A 43 -2.23 -9.95 9.90
C ASN A 43 -0.78 -9.82 10.37
N SER A 44 0.15 -10.47 9.65
CA SER A 44 1.59 -10.30 9.89
C SER A 44 2.12 -8.96 9.37
N ALA A 45 3.09 -8.39 10.08
CA ALA A 45 3.82 -7.20 9.67
C ALA A 45 4.71 -7.44 8.44
N TYR A 46 5.06 -8.69 8.14
CA TYR A 46 5.88 -9.08 6.99
C TYR A 46 5.06 -9.47 5.76
N GLU A 47 3.74 -9.53 5.89
CA GLU A 47 2.82 -9.83 4.79
C GLU A 47 2.13 -8.57 4.27
N ASN A 48 1.42 -8.71 3.15
CA ASN A 48 0.54 -7.68 2.60
C ASN A 48 -0.77 -8.32 2.13
N GLY A 49 -1.86 -7.53 2.11
CA GLY A 49 -3.19 -8.03 1.76
C GLY A 49 -3.43 -8.33 0.27
N SER A 50 -2.46 -8.04 -0.61
CA SER A 50 -2.65 -8.00 -2.07
C SER A 50 -1.66 -8.87 -2.84
N LEU A 51 -0.91 -9.76 -2.16
CA LEU A 51 0.18 -10.58 -2.74
C LEU A 51 1.15 -9.76 -3.60
N SER A 52 1.32 -8.49 -3.26
CA SER A 52 2.10 -7.55 -4.06
C SER A 52 3.59 -7.89 -3.95
N CYS A 53 4.26 -7.82 -5.10
CA CYS A 53 5.70 -7.98 -5.22
C CYS A 53 6.31 -6.70 -5.76
N GLY A 54 7.53 -6.38 -5.29
CA GLY A 54 8.33 -5.30 -5.85
C GLY A 54 8.84 -5.66 -7.24
N GLU A 55 9.50 -4.70 -7.90
CA GLU A 55 10.03 -4.85 -9.27
C GLU A 55 11.03 -6.02 -9.41
N ASN A 56 11.70 -6.40 -8.33
CA ASN A 56 12.63 -7.53 -8.27
C ASN A 56 11.94 -8.89 -8.01
N GLY A 57 10.61 -8.92 -7.97
CA GLY A 57 9.83 -10.12 -7.67
C GLY A 57 9.82 -10.52 -6.20
N ARG A 58 10.40 -9.72 -5.30
CA ARG A 58 10.34 -9.95 -3.85
C ARG A 58 8.94 -9.57 -3.32
N PRO A 59 8.28 -10.42 -2.52
CA PRO A 59 7.08 -10.04 -1.81
C PRO A 59 7.31 -8.78 -0.97
N LEU A 60 6.40 -7.83 -1.08
CA LEU A 60 6.40 -6.63 -0.25
C LEU A 60 5.78 -6.92 1.11
N ASN A 61 6.20 -6.21 2.15
CA ASN A 61 5.49 -6.21 3.42
C ASN A 61 4.44 -5.08 3.47
N PHE A 62 3.62 -5.08 4.52
CA PHE A 62 2.58 -4.07 4.74
C PHE A 62 3.13 -2.65 4.64
N LEU A 63 4.26 -2.36 5.29
CA LEU A 63 4.80 -1.02 5.36
C LEU A 63 5.29 -0.51 3.99
N GLU A 64 5.86 -1.39 3.18
CA GLU A 64 6.26 -1.07 1.80
C GLU A 64 5.06 -0.72 0.93
N VAL A 65 4.00 -1.53 0.99
CA VAL A 65 2.75 -1.24 0.26
C VAL A 65 2.12 0.06 0.76
N TYR A 66 2.03 0.24 2.09
CA TYR A 66 1.47 1.44 2.70
C TYR A 66 2.21 2.71 2.25
N ARG A 67 3.55 2.70 2.26
CA ARG A 67 4.35 3.85 1.82
C ARG A 67 4.13 4.16 0.34
N TYR A 68 4.06 3.14 -0.50
CA TYR A 68 3.79 3.31 -1.92
C TYR A 68 2.41 3.92 -2.17
N GLU A 69 1.38 3.45 -1.45
CA GLU A 69 0.03 4.04 -1.51
C GLU A 69 0.01 5.49 -1.03
N GLN A 70 0.73 5.83 0.04
CA GLN A 70 0.84 7.22 0.50
C GLN A 70 1.54 8.10 -0.55
N GLU A 71 2.59 7.61 -1.21
CA GLU A 71 3.26 8.35 -2.29
C GLU A 71 2.30 8.64 -3.47
N ILE A 72 1.49 7.65 -3.85
CA ILE A 72 0.45 7.81 -4.88
C ILE A 72 -0.54 8.91 -4.46
N ILE A 73 -1.06 8.85 -3.22
CA ILE A 73 -2.01 9.83 -2.70
C ILE A 73 -1.38 11.23 -2.68
N GLU A 74 -0.16 11.37 -2.17
CA GLU A 74 0.56 12.65 -2.14
C GLU A 74 0.76 13.23 -3.53
N ASN A 75 1.08 12.41 -4.52
CA ASN A 75 1.20 12.86 -5.91
C ASN A 75 -0.15 13.32 -6.47
N LEU A 76 -1.21 12.55 -6.26
CA LEU A 76 -2.56 12.90 -6.72
C LEU A 76 -3.05 14.23 -6.13
N THR A 77 -2.78 14.50 -4.85
CA THR A 77 -3.22 15.76 -4.20
C THR A 77 -2.59 17.02 -4.83
N LYS A 78 -1.49 16.88 -5.56
CA LYS A 78 -0.78 17.99 -6.23
C LYS A 78 -1.28 18.22 -7.67
N LEU A 79 -2.10 17.32 -8.20
CA LEU A 79 -2.53 17.29 -9.60
C LEU A 79 -3.96 17.81 -9.79
N THR A 80 -4.24 18.32 -10.99
CA THR A 80 -5.61 18.63 -11.41
C THR A 80 -6.38 17.32 -11.65
N PRO A 81 -7.73 17.33 -11.64
CA PRO A 81 -8.51 16.11 -11.92
C PRO A 81 -8.13 15.43 -13.24
N GLN A 82 -7.87 16.20 -14.29
CA GLN A 82 -7.44 15.67 -15.58
C GLN A 82 -6.06 14.97 -15.48
N ASP A 83 -5.11 15.60 -14.78
CA ASP A 83 -3.77 15.04 -14.61
C ASP A 83 -3.77 13.82 -13.66
N GLN A 84 -4.71 13.75 -12.72
CA GLN A 84 -4.90 12.58 -11.85
C GLN A 84 -5.30 11.34 -12.66
N GLU A 85 -6.27 11.48 -13.59
CA GLU A 85 -6.64 10.39 -14.50
C GLU A 85 -5.44 9.95 -15.34
N VAL A 86 -4.64 10.92 -15.82
CA VAL A 86 -3.44 10.63 -16.59
C VAL A 86 -2.39 9.86 -15.79
N TYR A 87 -2.16 10.30 -14.55
CA TYR A 87 -1.22 9.67 -13.63
C TYR A 87 -1.64 8.24 -13.28
N LEU A 88 -2.91 8.02 -12.93
CA LEU A 88 -3.43 6.70 -12.56
C LEU A 88 -3.36 5.71 -13.72
N ALA A 89 -3.73 6.12 -14.94
CA ALA A 89 -3.69 5.19 -16.05
C ALA A 89 -2.24 4.80 -16.41
N LYS A 90 -1.28 5.74 -16.32
CA LYS A 90 0.16 5.41 -16.46
C LYS A 90 0.62 4.42 -15.40
N LEU A 91 0.19 4.60 -14.15
CA LEU A 91 0.49 3.70 -13.04
C LEU A 91 -0.04 2.28 -13.30
N HIS A 92 -1.22 2.17 -13.90
CA HIS A 92 -1.83 0.89 -14.31
C HIS A 92 -1.28 0.32 -15.63
N GLY A 93 -0.29 0.98 -16.26
CA GLY A 93 0.26 0.57 -17.55
C GLY A 93 -0.67 0.79 -18.74
N ALA A 94 -1.75 1.57 -18.57
CA ALA A 94 -2.63 1.96 -19.66
C ALA A 94 -2.02 3.14 -20.45
N ASN A 95 -1.91 2.96 -21.77
CA ASN A 95 -1.50 4.04 -22.68
C ASN A 95 -2.72 4.90 -23.03
N ILE A 96 -2.87 6.02 -22.34
CA ILE A 96 -3.83 7.07 -22.69
C ILE A 96 -3.13 8.02 -23.63
N THR A 97 -3.36 7.83 -24.93
CA THR A 97 -3.17 8.91 -25.88
C THR A 97 -4.21 9.97 -25.53
N SER A 98 -3.75 11.16 -25.12
CA SER A 98 -4.60 12.33 -25.04
C SER A 98 -4.93 12.77 -26.46
N ASP A 99 -5.79 12.02 -27.16
CA ASP A 99 -6.42 12.45 -28.40
C ASP A 99 -7.52 13.47 -28.06
N THR A 100 -7.09 14.62 -27.56
CA THR A 100 -7.80 15.88 -27.76
C THR A 100 -6.86 16.78 -28.55
N ALA A 101 -6.57 16.38 -29.78
CA ALA A 101 -6.27 17.34 -30.81
C ALA A 101 -7.53 18.20 -30.95
N THR A 102 -7.49 19.37 -30.32
CA THR A 102 -8.36 20.48 -30.69
C THR A 102 -8.00 20.81 -32.12
N ASP A 103 -8.69 20.19 -33.08
CA ASP A 103 -8.70 20.68 -34.46
C ASP A 103 -9.41 22.02 -34.42
N GLU A 104 -8.61 23.07 -34.21
CA GLU A 104 -8.98 24.43 -34.57
C GLU A 104 -9.32 24.42 -36.06
N ILE A 105 -10.58 24.73 -36.33
CA ILE A 105 -11.13 24.97 -37.66
C ILE A 105 -10.33 26.10 -38.33
N PRO A 106 -9.68 25.89 -39.50
CA PRO A 106 -9.32 26.98 -40.38
C PRO A 106 -10.49 27.24 -41.36
N LEU A 107 -10.85 28.52 -41.48
CA LEU A 107 -11.92 29.11 -42.30
C LEU A 107 -12.00 28.62 -43.75
#